data_AF-A0A8C6U4H5-F1
#
_entry.id   AF-A0A8C6U4H5-F1
#
_cell.length_a   1.000
_cell.length_b   1.000
_cell.length_c   1.000
_cell.angle_alpha   90.00
_cell.angle_beta   90.00
_cell.angle_gamma   90.00
#
_symmetry.space_group_name_H-M   'P 1'
#
loop_
_entity.id
_entity.type
_entity.pdbx_description
1 polymer ?
#
loop_
_entity_poly.entity_id
_entity_poly.type
_entity_poly.pdbx_seq_one_letter_code
_entity_poly.pdbx_strand_id
1 'polypeptide(L)'
;MDTESLKGLINLKTLIFENYCCVDYDEDKFIYFSHGPRLFLPLTDLKVLDVTNSHVESLDFLVEANLTKLEMLILKNNVLTVINETIFKALPSLKYLDLSGNPFVCNCSNTGFIEWTIRNKQVQVANAFQYRCSSPSSEEGNFLLDFNVRLCWEFTGFLYFISSSALVLLTLLSSFIFHFLRWQLVYGYYLLLAFLYDSKKRRQGCPHIYDAFVSYNVHDEDWVYGELLHELEERQGWKLCLHHRDFIPGKSIFENITDAIYSSRKTLCVISRRYLQSEWCSREIQLASFRLFDEHKDVLILLFLEEISSNQLSPFYRMRKLVKSRTYLSWTQARRHKGLFWEKVRRALECGHEPGDNHNPLTANA
;
A
#
# COMPACT_ATOMS: atom_id res chain seq x y z
N MET A 1 0.14 -38.63 -47.24
CA MET A 1 -1.00 -39.56 -47.05
C MET A 1 -2.20 -38.73 -46.67
N ASP A 2 -3.28 -38.73 -47.46
CA ASP A 2 -4.39 -37.81 -47.27
C ASP A 2 -5.42 -38.33 -46.26
N THR A 3 -6.14 -37.42 -45.59
CA THR A 3 -7.21 -37.74 -44.63
C THR A 3 -8.31 -38.63 -45.23
N GLU A 4 -8.52 -38.55 -46.54
CA GLU A 4 -9.43 -39.41 -47.31
C GLU A 4 -9.01 -40.89 -47.25
N SER A 5 -7.71 -41.20 -47.18
CA SER A 5 -7.19 -42.57 -47.25
C SER A 5 -7.48 -43.42 -46.01
N LEU A 6 -7.70 -42.80 -44.84
CA LEU A 6 -7.95 -43.50 -43.57
C LEU A 6 -9.43 -43.45 -43.14
N LYS A 7 -10.27 -42.63 -43.77
CA LYS A 7 -11.72 -42.53 -43.44
C LYS A 7 -12.47 -43.87 -43.55
N GLY A 8 -12.02 -44.79 -44.41
CA GLY A 8 -12.63 -46.10 -44.60
C GLY A 8 -12.16 -47.20 -43.64
N LEU A 9 -11.14 -46.95 -42.81
CA LEU A 9 -10.44 -47.96 -42.01
C LEU A 9 -10.88 -47.99 -40.55
N ILE A 10 -12.19 -47.86 -40.29
CA ILE A 10 -12.76 -47.68 -38.95
C ILE A 10 -12.46 -48.86 -38.00
N ASN A 11 -12.34 -50.07 -38.55
CA ASN A 11 -12.08 -51.32 -37.79
C ASN A 11 -10.59 -51.71 -37.74
N LEU A 12 -9.68 -50.83 -38.16
CA LEU A 12 -8.26 -51.14 -38.21
C LEU A 12 -7.70 -51.27 -36.79
N LYS A 13 -7.10 -52.43 -36.49
CA LYS A 13 -6.52 -52.71 -35.16
C LYS A 13 -5.03 -52.40 -35.09
N THR A 14 -4.33 -52.45 -36.20
CA THR A 14 -2.88 -52.26 -36.28
C THR A 14 -2.56 -51.34 -37.43
N LEU A 15 -1.82 -50.28 -37.15
CA LEU A 15 -1.31 -49.33 -38.13
C LEU A 15 0.20 -49.18 -37.91
N ILE A 16 0.98 -49.43 -38.96
CA ILE A 16 2.43 -49.40 -38.94
C ILE A 16 2.91 -48.51 -40.07
N PHE A 17 3.70 -47.50 -39.72
CA PHE A 17 4.46 -46.66 -40.63
C PHE A 17 5.94 -47.06 -40.52
N GLU A 18 6.42 -47.92 -41.41
CA GLU A 18 7.83 -48.25 -41.50
C GLU A 18 8.47 -47.49 -42.67
N ASN A 19 9.56 -46.75 -42.37
CA ASN A 19 10.43 -46.02 -43.30
C ASN A 19 9.74 -44.92 -44.15
N TYR A 20 10.04 -43.67 -43.79
CA TYR A 20 9.72 -42.47 -44.60
C TYR A 20 8.27 -42.42 -45.09
N CYS A 21 7.30 -42.65 -44.20
CA CYS A 21 5.96 -42.26 -44.58
C CYS A 21 5.92 -40.73 -44.61
N CYS A 22 5.61 -40.19 -45.78
CA CYS A 22 5.42 -38.77 -46.04
C CYS A 22 6.73 -37.97 -46.24
N VAL A 23 7.45 -38.24 -47.34
CA VAL A 23 8.30 -37.20 -47.94
C VAL A 23 7.50 -36.58 -49.07
N ASP A 24 7.13 -35.30 -48.96
CA ASP A 24 6.67 -34.55 -50.13
C ASP A 24 7.92 -34.27 -50.96
N TYR A 25 7.86 -34.54 -52.26
CA TYR A 25 9.01 -34.34 -53.15
C TYR A 25 9.19 -32.86 -53.55
N ASP A 26 8.31 -31.97 -53.07
CA ASP A 26 8.38 -30.53 -53.31
C ASP A 26 8.70 -29.76 -52.02
N GLU A 27 9.89 -29.15 -52.03
CA GLU A 27 10.52 -28.33 -50.99
C GLU A 27 11.04 -29.07 -49.75
N ASP A 28 12.18 -28.63 -49.22
CA ASP A 28 12.90 -29.14 -48.04
C ASP A 28 12.11 -29.03 -46.69
N LYS A 29 10.78 -29.16 -46.74
CA LYS A 29 9.88 -29.32 -45.61
C LYS A 29 9.59 -30.80 -45.41
N PHE A 30 10.27 -31.39 -44.44
CA PHE A 30 9.84 -32.65 -43.85
C PHE A 30 8.36 -32.54 -43.46
N ILE A 31 7.54 -33.51 -43.87
CA ILE A 31 6.11 -33.52 -43.59
C ILE A 31 5.93 -33.65 -42.06
N TYR A 32 5.71 -32.53 -41.36
CA TYR A 32 4.77 -32.52 -40.23
C TYR A 32 3.56 -33.30 -40.71
N PHE A 33 3.01 -34.28 -39.98
CA PHE A 33 1.70 -34.89 -40.31
C PHE A 33 0.75 -33.82 -40.87
N SER A 34 0.70 -33.63 -42.19
CA SER A 34 0.42 -32.30 -42.77
C SER A 34 -1.06 -31.96 -42.73
N HIS A 35 -1.87 -32.96 -42.38
CA HIS A 35 -3.30 -32.87 -42.15
C HIS A 35 -3.68 -32.81 -40.66
N GLY A 36 -2.69 -32.68 -39.76
CA GLY A 36 -2.89 -32.54 -38.33
C GLY A 36 -3.51 -33.78 -37.66
N PRO A 37 -3.93 -33.66 -36.39
CA PRO A 37 -4.58 -34.70 -35.59
C PRO A 37 -5.77 -35.42 -36.25
N ARG A 38 -6.34 -34.82 -37.30
CA ARG A 38 -7.51 -35.33 -38.02
C ARG A 38 -7.27 -36.63 -38.77
N LEU A 39 -6.01 -36.99 -39.03
CA LEU A 39 -5.64 -38.23 -39.70
C LEU A 39 -6.09 -39.47 -38.91
N PHE A 40 -6.05 -39.40 -37.58
CA PHE A 40 -6.31 -40.55 -36.70
C PHE A 40 -7.73 -40.56 -36.11
N LEU A 41 -8.51 -39.49 -36.28
CA LEU A 41 -9.91 -39.39 -35.80
C LEU A 41 -10.80 -40.59 -36.21
N PRO A 42 -10.70 -41.16 -37.44
CA PRO A 42 -11.55 -42.28 -37.83
C PRO A 42 -11.16 -43.63 -37.18
N LEU A 43 -9.96 -43.73 -36.61
CA LEU A 43 -9.33 -45.00 -36.20
C LEU A 43 -9.64 -45.36 -34.74
N THR A 44 -10.92 -45.36 -34.37
CA THR A 44 -11.36 -45.54 -32.98
C THR A 44 -11.08 -46.94 -32.40
N ASP A 45 -10.91 -47.96 -33.25
CA ASP A 45 -10.63 -49.35 -32.86
C ASP A 45 -9.13 -49.73 -32.87
N LEU A 46 -8.26 -48.75 -33.09
CA LEU A 46 -6.83 -48.97 -33.17
C LEU A 46 -6.25 -49.45 -31.83
N LYS A 47 -5.50 -50.56 -31.88
CA LYS A 47 -4.82 -51.17 -30.72
C LYS A 47 -3.31 -51.01 -30.78
N VAL A 48 -2.73 -51.03 -31.98
CA VAL A 48 -1.29 -50.93 -32.19
C VAL A 48 -1.02 -49.81 -33.18
N LEU A 49 -0.21 -48.84 -32.77
CA LEU A 49 0.28 -47.75 -33.60
C LEU A 49 1.81 -47.75 -33.56
N ASP A 50 2.43 -48.02 -34.70
CA ASP A 50 3.86 -47.93 -34.90
C ASP A 50 4.18 -46.81 -35.89
N VAL A 51 4.95 -45.83 -35.43
CA VAL A 51 5.35 -44.63 -36.16
C VAL A 51 6.88 -44.47 -36.05
N THR A 52 7.60 -45.58 -36.23
CA THR A 52 9.06 -45.62 -36.18
C THR A 52 9.69 -44.88 -37.37
N ASN A 53 10.84 -44.22 -37.16
CA ASN A 53 11.61 -43.53 -38.21
C ASN A 53 10.79 -42.51 -39.04
N SER A 54 9.86 -41.79 -38.39
CA SER A 54 8.87 -40.93 -39.06
C SER A 54 9.04 -39.44 -38.75
N HIS A 55 10.19 -39.04 -38.18
CA HIS A 55 10.51 -37.64 -37.85
C HIS A 55 9.44 -36.94 -37.01
N VAL A 56 8.82 -37.66 -36.07
CA VAL A 56 7.79 -37.09 -35.18
C VAL A 56 8.45 -36.16 -34.14
N GLU A 57 8.04 -34.89 -34.13
CA GLU A 57 8.53 -33.87 -33.17
C GLU A 57 7.67 -33.74 -31.91
N SER A 58 6.36 -33.98 -32.02
CA SER A 58 5.41 -33.86 -30.90
C SER A 58 4.34 -34.95 -30.94
N LEU A 59 3.79 -35.27 -29.78
CA LEU A 59 2.71 -36.24 -29.57
C LEU A 59 1.32 -35.58 -29.46
N ASP A 60 1.20 -34.27 -29.67
CA ASP A 60 -0.06 -33.52 -29.53
C ASP A 60 -1.19 -34.07 -30.41
N PHE A 61 -0.85 -34.68 -31.55
CA PHE A 61 -1.83 -35.30 -32.45
C PHE A 61 -2.63 -36.43 -31.78
N LEU A 62 -2.10 -37.07 -30.73
CA LEU A 62 -2.78 -38.13 -29.99
C LEU A 62 -3.89 -37.58 -29.08
N VAL A 63 -3.78 -36.33 -28.63
CA VAL A 63 -4.75 -35.71 -27.71
C VAL A 63 -6.10 -35.54 -28.40
N GLU A 64 -6.10 -35.03 -29.63
CA GLU A 64 -7.32 -34.81 -30.42
C GLU A 64 -7.86 -36.10 -31.06
N ALA A 65 -6.99 -37.07 -31.36
CA ALA A 65 -7.40 -38.35 -31.96
C ALA A 65 -8.20 -39.26 -31.00
N ASN A 66 -8.04 -39.08 -29.68
CA ASN A 66 -8.77 -39.82 -28.63
C ASN A 66 -8.79 -41.35 -28.85
N LEU A 67 -7.61 -41.93 -29.08
CA LEU A 67 -7.42 -43.36 -29.35
C LEU A 67 -7.56 -44.21 -28.07
N THR A 68 -8.76 -44.25 -27.49
CA THR A 68 -9.03 -44.85 -26.18
C THR A 68 -8.73 -46.35 -26.08
N LYS A 69 -8.73 -47.07 -27.21
CA LYS A 69 -8.47 -48.52 -27.30
C LYS A 69 -7.01 -48.87 -27.62
N LEU A 70 -6.14 -47.87 -27.78
CA LEU A 70 -4.74 -48.08 -28.12
C LEU A 70 -4.02 -48.77 -26.95
N GLU A 71 -3.43 -49.94 -27.21
CA GLU A 71 -2.72 -50.77 -26.23
C GLU A 71 -1.20 -50.65 -26.40
N MET A 72 -0.71 -50.42 -27.62
CA MET A 72 0.71 -50.40 -27.97
C MET A 72 1.04 -49.20 -28.84
N LEU A 73 2.01 -48.39 -28.40
CA LEU A 73 2.51 -47.22 -29.12
C LEU A 73 4.04 -47.32 -29.28
N ILE A 74 4.51 -47.35 -30.52
CA ILE A 74 5.92 -47.45 -30.88
C ILE A 74 6.31 -46.21 -31.68
N LEU A 75 7.30 -45.47 -31.18
CA LEU A 75 7.77 -44.18 -31.72
C LEU A 75 9.30 -44.17 -31.75
N LYS A 76 9.92 -45.27 -32.17
CA LYS A 76 11.38 -45.38 -32.18
C LYS A 76 12.00 -44.43 -33.19
N ASN A 77 13.20 -43.93 -32.87
CA ASN A 77 14.04 -43.15 -33.77
C ASN A 77 13.28 -41.98 -34.43
N ASN A 78 12.58 -41.21 -33.62
CA ASN A 78 11.97 -39.94 -34.02
C ASN A 78 12.78 -38.78 -33.44
N VAL A 79 12.24 -37.57 -33.52
CA VAL A 79 12.88 -36.33 -33.05
C VAL A 79 12.16 -35.77 -31.82
N LEU A 80 11.60 -36.64 -30.99
CA LEU A 80 10.90 -36.26 -29.76
C LEU A 80 11.92 -35.75 -28.72
N THR A 81 11.78 -34.48 -28.35
CA THR A 81 12.68 -33.84 -27.38
C THR A 81 12.05 -33.75 -25.99
N VAL A 82 10.76 -33.43 -25.92
CA VAL A 82 9.99 -33.28 -24.67
C VAL A 82 8.72 -34.11 -24.76
N ILE A 83 8.44 -34.89 -23.72
CA ILE A 83 7.23 -35.69 -23.60
C ILE A 83 6.36 -35.09 -22.50
N ASN A 84 5.16 -34.65 -22.88
CA ASN A 84 4.16 -34.21 -21.94
C ASN A 84 3.35 -35.43 -21.44
N GLU A 85 3.47 -35.75 -20.16
CA GLU A 85 2.82 -36.92 -19.57
C GLU A 85 1.29 -36.84 -19.56
N THR A 86 0.73 -35.64 -19.71
CA THR A 86 -0.73 -35.45 -19.76
C THR A 86 -1.36 -36.12 -20.98
N ILE A 87 -0.60 -36.32 -22.06
CA ILE A 87 -1.06 -36.99 -23.29
C ILE A 87 -1.46 -38.44 -22.99
N PHE A 88 -0.79 -39.10 -22.04
CA PHE A 88 -1.12 -40.47 -21.67
C PHE A 88 -2.47 -40.60 -20.95
N LYS A 89 -3.05 -39.49 -20.46
CA LYS A 89 -4.44 -39.49 -19.96
C LYS A 89 -5.47 -39.70 -21.09
N ALA A 90 -5.13 -39.29 -22.31
CA ALA A 90 -5.96 -39.52 -23.50
C ALA A 90 -5.86 -40.98 -24.02
N LEU A 91 -4.93 -41.78 -23.47
CA LEU A 91 -4.67 -43.16 -23.87
C LEU A 91 -4.87 -44.13 -22.69
N PRO A 92 -6.10 -44.27 -22.15
CA PRO A 92 -6.35 -45.03 -20.92
C PRO A 92 -6.06 -46.54 -21.04
N SER A 93 -6.10 -47.11 -22.24
CA SER A 93 -5.86 -48.54 -22.49
C SER A 93 -4.39 -48.87 -22.81
N LEU A 94 -3.49 -47.87 -22.80
CA LEU A 94 -2.10 -48.06 -23.16
C LEU A 94 -1.42 -49.04 -22.18
N LYS A 95 -0.66 -49.98 -22.72
CA LYS A 95 0.08 -51.00 -21.97
C LYS A 95 1.56 -51.03 -22.32
N TYR A 96 1.91 -50.67 -23.56
CA TYR A 96 3.28 -50.70 -24.05
C TYR A 96 3.61 -49.39 -24.77
N LEU A 97 4.73 -48.79 -24.37
CA LEU A 97 5.26 -47.56 -24.95
C LEU A 97 6.74 -47.74 -25.28
N ASP A 98 7.16 -47.43 -26.49
CA ASP A 98 8.57 -47.48 -26.88
C ASP A 98 8.98 -46.18 -27.58
N LEU A 99 9.85 -45.42 -26.93
CA LEU A 99 10.39 -44.16 -27.42
C LEU A 99 11.91 -44.24 -27.65
N SER A 100 12.46 -45.43 -27.83
CA SER A 100 13.91 -45.64 -27.98
C SER A 100 14.47 -44.85 -29.17
N GLY A 101 15.66 -44.26 -29.03
CA GLY A 101 16.33 -43.55 -30.12
C GLY A 101 15.83 -42.12 -30.39
N ASN A 102 15.09 -41.51 -29.44
CA ASN A 102 14.70 -40.10 -29.52
C ASN A 102 15.70 -39.17 -28.79
N PRO A 103 15.90 -37.93 -29.27
CA PRO A 103 16.84 -36.97 -28.69
C PRO A 103 16.24 -36.20 -27.49
N PHE A 104 16.05 -36.87 -26.36
CA PHE A 104 15.41 -36.25 -25.19
C PHE A 104 16.23 -35.10 -24.59
N VAL A 105 15.52 -34.08 -24.08
CA VAL A 105 16.12 -32.97 -23.33
C VAL A 105 16.10 -33.27 -21.83
N CYS A 106 17.25 -33.26 -21.18
CA CYS A 106 17.41 -33.49 -19.75
C CYS A 106 17.41 -32.17 -18.98
N ASN A 107 16.22 -31.61 -18.84
CA ASN A 107 15.95 -30.42 -18.06
C ASN A 107 14.58 -30.53 -17.34
N CYS A 108 14.14 -29.43 -16.73
CA CYS A 108 12.88 -29.42 -16.00
C CYS A 108 11.63 -29.70 -16.85
N SER A 109 11.70 -29.59 -18.18
CA SER A 109 10.56 -29.82 -19.08
C SER A 109 10.15 -31.30 -19.18
N ASN A 110 11.08 -32.24 -18.98
CA ASN A 110 10.79 -33.69 -19.01
C ASN A 110 10.57 -34.31 -17.62
N THR A 111 10.55 -33.48 -16.56
CA THR A 111 10.37 -33.97 -15.18
C THR A 111 9.08 -34.77 -15.01
N GLY A 112 7.97 -34.28 -15.58
CA GLY A 112 6.68 -34.96 -15.54
C GLY A 112 6.72 -36.35 -16.20
N PHE A 113 7.37 -36.48 -17.36
CA PHE A 113 7.55 -37.77 -18.02
C PHE A 113 8.47 -38.73 -17.25
N ILE A 114 9.57 -38.23 -16.69
CA ILE A 114 10.50 -39.02 -15.87
C ILE A 114 9.75 -39.57 -14.64
N GLU A 115 9.03 -38.71 -13.91
CA GLU A 115 8.24 -39.12 -12.75
C GLU A 115 7.11 -40.09 -13.15
N TRP A 116 6.41 -39.83 -14.25
CA TRP A 116 5.36 -40.69 -14.76
C TRP A 116 5.91 -42.08 -15.09
N THR A 117 7.05 -42.16 -15.76
CA THR A 117 7.71 -43.43 -16.13
C THR A 117 8.10 -44.25 -14.90
N ILE A 118 8.57 -43.60 -13.84
CA ILE A 118 8.98 -44.27 -12.58
C ILE A 118 7.76 -44.71 -11.76
N ARG A 119 6.70 -43.89 -11.70
CA ARG A 119 5.53 -44.12 -10.83
C ARG A 119 4.46 -45.00 -11.48
N ASN A 120 4.33 -44.96 -12.81
CA ASN A 120 3.28 -45.69 -13.52
C ASN A 120 3.65 -47.17 -13.65
N LYS A 121 2.83 -48.05 -13.07
CA LYS A 121 3.00 -49.50 -13.12
C LYS A 121 2.15 -50.18 -14.20
N GLN A 122 1.23 -49.45 -14.81
CA GLN A 122 0.28 -49.98 -15.80
C GLN A 122 0.89 -50.03 -17.19
N VAL A 123 1.67 -49.02 -17.56
CA VAL A 123 2.31 -48.92 -18.88
C VAL A 123 3.77 -49.37 -18.78
N GLN A 124 4.13 -50.38 -19.54
CA GLN A 124 5.52 -50.78 -19.73
C GLN A 124 6.19 -49.81 -20.71
N VAL A 125 7.13 -49.00 -20.22
CA VAL A 125 8.00 -48.17 -21.05
C VAL A 125 9.24 -48.97 -21.42
N ALA A 126 9.32 -49.38 -22.69
CA ALA A 126 10.36 -50.26 -23.19
C ALA A 126 11.73 -49.57 -23.16
N ASN A 127 12.72 -50.26 -22.57
CA ASN A 127 14.11 -49.79 -22.45
C ASN A 127 14.26 -48.37 -21.87
N ALA A 128 13.33 -47.92 -21.03
CA ALA A 128 13.34 -46.56 -20.47
C ALA A 128 14.67 -46.20 -19.77
N PHE A 129 15.31 -47.19 -19.12
CA PHE A 129 16.61 -47.06 -18.46
C PHE A 129 17.79 -46.84 -19.43
N GLN A 130 17.59 -47.02 -20.73
CA GLN A 130 18.61 -46.80 -21.76
C GLN A 130 18.40 -45.49 -22.53
N TYR A 131 17.34 -44.73 -22.24
CA TYR A 131 17.08 -43.47 -22.93
C TYR A 131 18.18 -42.47 -22.59
N ARG A 132 18.73 -41.81 -23.61
CA ARG A 132 19.85 -40.88 -23.46
C ARG A 132 19.42 -39.44 -23.72
N CYS A 133 20.06 -38.53 -23.01
CA CYS A 133 19.92 -37.10 -23.21
C CYS A 133 20.68 -36.64 -24.47
N SER A 134 20.08 -35.76 -25.26
CA SER A 134 20.72 -35.05 -26.38
C SER A 134 21.07 -33.59 -26.04
N SER A 135 20.41 -33.02 -25.03
CA SER A 135 20.57 -31.62 -24.63
C SER A 135 20.18 -31.48 -23.14
N PRO A 136 20.72 -30.50 -22.39
CA PRO A 136 21.81 -29.59 -22.76
C PRO A 136 23.15 -30.33 -22.94
N SER A 137 24.14 -29.69 -23.58
CA SER A 137 25.47 -30.28 -23.83
C SER A 137 26.18 -30.77 -22.56
N SER A 138 25.79 -30.25 -21.39
CA SER A 138 26.31 -30.71 -20.09
C SER A 138 25.81 -32.09 -19.67
N GLU A 139 24.63 -32.50 -20.17
CA GLU A 139 23.98 -33.77 -19.85
C GLU A 139 23.96 -34.73 -21.05
N GLU A 140 24.56 -34.35 -22.18
CA GLU A 140 24.54 -35.14 -23.40
C GLU A 140 25.16 -36.54 -23.18
N GLY A 141 24.43 -37.58 -23.60
CA GLY A 141 24.83 -38.97 -23.44
C GLY A 141 24.47 -39.61 -22.09
N ASN A 142 24.14 -38.83 -21.06
CA ASN A 142 23.66 -39.35 -19.78
C ASN A 142 22.27 -40.00 -19.92
N PHE A 143 21.90 -40.84 -18.95
CA PHE A 143 20.59 -41.50 -18.95
C PHE A 143 19.48 -40.54 -18.48
N LEU A 144 18.36 -40.53 -19.20
CA LEU A 144 17.22 -39.65 -18.92
C LEU A 144 16.64 -39.86 -17.52
N LEU A 145 16.56 -41.11 -17.05
CA LEU A 145 16.00 -41.44 -15.74
C LEU A 145 16.94 -41.09 -14.56
N ASP A 146 18.23 -40.86 -14.83
CA ASP A 146 19.20 -40.46 -13.81
C ASP A 146 19.21 -38.94 -13.56
N PHE A 147 18.46 -38.17 -14.35
CA PHE A 147 18.37 -36.71 -14.21
C PHE A 147 17.76 -36.30 -12.86
N ASN A 148 18.44 -35.38 -12.15
CA ASN A 148 18.03 -34.95 -10.82
C ASN A 148 16.86 -33.95 -10.86
N VAL A 149 15.63 -34.48 -10.84
CA VAL A 149 14.39 -33.69 -10.84
C VAL A 149 14.23 -32.76 -9.62
N ARG A 150 14.95 -32.99 -8.51
CA ARG A 150 14.83 -32.14 -7.31
C ARG A 150 15.32 -30.71 -7.55
N LEU A 151 16.28 -30.54 -8.46
CA LEU A 151 16.80 -29.22 -8.86
C LEU A 151 15.70 -28.28 -9.37
N CYS A 152 14.60 -28.84 -9.91
CA CYS A 152 13.49 -28.07 -10.45
C CYS A 152 12.56 -27.48 -9.38
N TRP A 153 12.55 -28.02 -8.15
CA TRP A 153 11.70 -27.52 -7.06
C TRP A 153 12.38 -26.53 -6.11
N GLU A 154 13.71 -26.50 -6.08
CA GLU A 154 14.51 -25.61 -5.21
C GLU A 154 14.20 -24.11 -5.44
N PHE A 155 14.04 -23.68 -6.70
CA PHE A 155 13.71 -22.28 -7.01
C PHE A 155 12.35 -21.84 -6.47
N THR A 156 11.36 -22.74 -6.52
CA THR A 156 10.01 -22.46 -6.01
C THR A 156 10.03 -22.37 -4.47
N GLY A 157 10.76 -23.27 -3.81
CA GLY A 157 10.96 -23.22 -2.35
C GLY A 157 11.62 -21.92 -1.88
N PHE A 158 12.65 -21.48 -2.60
CA PHE A 158 13.34 -20.22 -2.31
C PHE A 158 12.40 -19.00 -2.40
N LEU A 159 11.53 -18.93 -3.42
CA LEU A 159 10.56 -17.83 -3.56
C LEU A 159 9.56 -17.77 -2.41
N TYR A 160 9.03 -18.93 -1.97
CA TYR A 160 8.12 -18.98 -0.80
C TYR A 160 8.81 -18.57 0.49
N PHE A 161 10.09 -18.93 0.67
CA PHE A 161 10.87 -18.52 1.83
C PHE A 161 11.08 -17.00 1.89
N ILE A 162 11.41 -16.37 0.76
CA ILE A 162 11.56 -14.91 0.68
C ILE A 162 10.23 -14.21 0.97
N SER A 163 9.13 -14.69 0.36
CA SER A 163 7.80 -14.11 0.54
C SER A 163 7.33 -14.17 1.99
N SER A 164 7.45 -15.33 2.64
CA SER A 164 7.04 -15.50 4.05
C SER A 164 7.88 -14.66 5.01
N SER A 165 9.20 -14.59 4.78
CA SER A 165 10.11 -13.77 5.58
C SER A 165 9.78 -12.27 5.47
N ALA A 166 9.48 -11.78 4.26
CA ALA A 166 9.08 -10.40 4.04
C ALA A 166 7.76 -10.04 4.75
N LEU A 167 6.78 -10.94 4.73
CA LEU A 167 5.50 -10.74 5.42
C LEU A 167 5.70 -10.59 6.94
N VAL A 168 6.53 -11.44 7.55
CA VAL A 168 6.85 -11.35 8.98
C VAL A 168 7.49 -10.01 9.32
N LEU A 169 8.49 -9.57 8.54
CA LEU A 169 9.14 -8.28 8.76
C LEU A 169 8.17 -7.09 8.66
N LEU A 170 7.24 -7.12 7.69
CA LEU A 170 6.22 -6.08 7.54
C LEU A 170 5.29 -6.01 8.75
N THR A 171 4.83 -7.15 9.26
CA THR A 171 3.94 -7.19 10.43
C THR A 171 4.65 -6.68 11.70
N LEU A 172 5.92 -7.06 11.91
CA LEU A 172 6.72 -6.57 13.03
C LEU A 172 6.97 -5.06 12.95
N LEU A 173 7.31 -4.56 11.75
CA LEU A 173 7.52 -3.13 11.53
C LEU A 173 6.24 -2.33 11.77
N SER A 174 5.09 -2.82 11.28
CA SER A 174 3.79 -2.20 11.52
C SER A 174 3.46 -2.14 13.01
N SER A 175 3.66 -3.23 13.75
CA SER A 175 3.47 -3.28 15.20
C SER A 175 4.40 -2.31 15.93
N PHE A 176 5.66 -2.23 15.53
CA PHE A 176 6.63 -1.29 16.12
C PHE A 176 6.23 0.16 15.88
N ILE A 177 5.85 0.51 14.64
CA ILE A 177 5.37 1.85 14.30
C ILE A 177 4.11 2.19 15.11
N PHE A 178 3.17 1.26 15.22
CA PHE A 178 1.92 1.49 15.96
C PHE A 178 2.16 1.66 17.47
N HIS A 179 3.04 0.86 18.06
CA HIS A 179 3.30 0.95 19.49
C HIS A 179 4.15 2.18 19.85
N PHE A 180 5.22 2.43 19.10
CA PHE A 180 6.22 3.43 19.47
C PHE A 180 6.02 4.77 18.76
N LEU A 181 5.67 4.76 17.48
CA LEU A 181 5.63 5.96 16.63
C LEU A 181 4.22 6.52 16.42
N ARG A 182 3.15 5.85 16.86
CA ARG A 182 1.77 6.30 16.63
C ARG A 182 1.55 7.75 17.05
N TRP A 183 1.94 8.11 18.27
CA TRP A 183 1.76 9.48 18.77
C TRP A 183 2.64 10.50 18.03
N GLN A 184 3.84 10.10 17.61
CA GLN A 184 4.74 10.95 16.82
C GLN A 184 4.18 11.19 15.41
N LEU A 185 3.60 10.16 14.79
CA LEU A 185 2.97 10.25 13.46
C LEU A 185 1.69 11.09 13.49
N VAL A 186 0.82 10.89 14.48
CA VAL A 186 -0.38 11.72 14.67
C VAL A 186 0.01 13.18 14.86
N TYR A 187 1.01 13.44 15.70
CA TYR A 187 1.52 14.79 15.90
C TYR A 187 2.13 15.41 14.64
N GLY A 188 2.95 14.65 13.91
CA GLY A 188 3.53 15.07 12.63
C GLY A 188 2.47 15.36 11.57
N TYR A 189 1.40 14.56 11.52
CA TYR A 189 0.26 14.78 10.63
C TYR A 189 -0.45 16.11 10.91
N TYR A 190 -0.80 16.38 12.18
CA TYR A 190 -1.43 17.65 12.53
C TYR A 190 -0.51 18.84 12.31
N LEU A 191 0.80 18.66 12.50
CA LEU A 191 1.80 19.70 12.24
C LEU A 191 1.93 20.01 10.75
N LEU A 192 1.92 18.97 9.90
CA LEU A 192 1.89 19.13 8.45
C LEU A 192 0.59 19.82 8.00
N LEU A 193 -0.55 19.42 8.55
CA LEU A 193 -1.85 20.02 8.24
C LEU A 193 -1.88 21.50 8.63
N ALA A 194 -1.36 21.86 9.80
CA ALA A 194 -1.23 23.24 10.24
C ALA A 194 -0.30 24.05 9.31
N PHE A 195 0.83 23.47 8.89
CA PHE A 195 1.75 24.10 7.94
C PHE A 195 1.09 24.36 6.57
N LEU A 196 0.34 23.39 6.06
CA LEU A 196 -0.40 23.54 4.80
C LEU A 196 -1.49 24.62 4.90
N TYR A 197 -2.20 24.67 6.03
CA TYR A 197 -3.24 25.67 6.28
C TYR A 197 -2.63 27.09 6.35
N ASP A 198 -1.52 27.26 7.07
CA ASP A 198 -0.82 28.54 7.18
C ASP A 198 -0.26 29.00 5.82
N SER A 199 0.35 28.09 5.06
CA SER A 199 0.84 28.37 3.70
C SER A 199 -0.27 28.85 2.76
N LYS A 200 -1.44 28.21 2.82
CA LYS A 200 -2.61 28.59 2.02
C LYS A 200 -3.13 29.98 2.42
N LYS A 201 -3.21 30.28 3.72
CA LYS A 201 -3.73 31.55 4.23
C LYS A 201 -2.77 32.72 3.96
N ARG A 202 -1.46 32.53 4.12
CA ARG A 202 -0.44 33.54 3.73
C ARG A 202 -0.52 33.91 2.26
N ARG A 203 -0.82 32.96 1.37
CA ARG A 203 -1.05 33.23 -0.06
C ARG A 203 -2.34 34.00 -0.35
N GLN A 204 -3.35 33.91 0.53
CA GLN A 204 -4.65 34.56 0.33
C GLN A 204 -4.72 36.00 0.81
N GLY A 205 -3.74 36.49 1.58
CA GLY A 205 -3.61 37.92 1.92
C GLY A 205 -4.92 38.58 2.39
N CYS A 206 -5.67 37.93 3.28
CA CYS A 206 -6.93 38.50 3.74
C CYS A 206 -6.69 39.65 4.73
N PRO A 207 -7.33 40.82 4.57
CA PRO A 207 -7.30 41.86 5.59
C PRO A 207 -7.95 41.35 6.88
N HIS A 208 -7.38 41.71 8.04
CA HIS A 208 -7.98 41.43 9.34
C HIS A 208 -9.34 42.15 9.43
N ILE A 209 -10.39 41.39 9.68
CA ILE A 209 -11.78 41.88 9.78
C ILE A 209 -12.05 42.39 11.20
N TYR A 210 -11.40 41.78 12.19
CA TYR A 210 -11.56 42.06 13.61
C TYR A 210 -10.28 42.60 14.23
N ASP A 211 -10.43 43.40 15.28
CA ASP A 211 -9.32 43.94 16.05
C ASP A 211 -8.77 42.90 17.02
N ALA A 212 -9.67 42.17 17.68
CA ALA A 212 -9.28 41.04 18.51
C ALA A 212 -10.30 39.90 18.53
N PHE A 213 -9.79 38.67 18.56
CA PHE A 213 -10.58 37.49 18.88
C PHE A 213 -10.58 37.27 20.39
N VAL A 214 -11.74 37.06 21.00
CA VAL A 214 -11.88 36.81 22.43
C VAL A 214 -12.13 35.33 22.69
N SER A 215 -11.16 34.66 23.31
CA SER A 215 -11.28 33.28 23.77
C SER A 215 -11.64 33.25 25.26
N TYR A 216 -12.82 32.73 25.58
CA TYR A 216 -13.34 32.64 26.94
C TYR A 216 -14.12 31.34 27.16
N ASN A 217 -14.49 31.05 28.40
CA ASN A 217 -15.33 29.91 28.75
C ASN A 217 -16.80 30.35 28.86
N VAL A 218 -17.75 29.51 28.45
CA VAL A 218 -19.20 29.78 28.55
C VAL A 218 -19.63 30.24 29.94
N HIS A 219 -19.00 29.74 31.02
CA HIS A 219 -19.33 30.17 32.38
C HIS A 219 -18.85 31.58 32.76
N ASP A 220 -17.93 32.15 31.99
CA ASP A 220 -17.42 33.51 32.18
C ASP A 220 -18.13 34.52 31.26
N GLU A 221 -19.16 34.08 30.52
CA GLU A 221 -19.90 34.85 29.52
C GLU A 221 -20.52 36.12 30.09
N ASP A 222 -21.13 36.04 31.28
CA ASP A 222 -21.75 37.21 31.93
C ASP A 222 -20.75 38.36 32.14
N TRP A 223 -19.51 38.03 32.51
CA TRP A 223 -18.46 39.04 32.68
C TRP A 223 -17.96 39.57 31.33
N VAL A 224 -17.84 38.70 30.33
CA VAL A 224 -17.39 39.07 28.99
C VAL A 224 -18.37 40.05 28.33
N TYR A 225 -19.68 39.76 28.37
CA TYR A 225 -20.68 40.68 27.82
C TYR A 225 -20.88 41.92 28.69
N GLY A 226 -20.94 41.76 30.01
CA GLY A 226 -21.27 42.86 30.92
C GLY A 226 -20.15 43.89 31.13
N GLU A 227 -18.88 43.45 31.20
CA GLU A 227 -17.75 44.32 31.49
C GLU A 227 -16.83 44.49 30.27
N LEU A 228 -16.39 43.39 29.65
CA LEU A 228 -15.38 43.45 28.58
C LEU A 228 -15.94 44.04 27.28
N LEU A 229 -17.12 43.59 26.84
CA LEU A 229 -17.74 44.06 25.61
C LEU A 229 -18.20 45.51 25.72
N HIS A 230 -18.80 45.88 26.86
CA HIS A 230 -19.22 47.25 27.15
C HIS A 230 -18.04 48.24 27.10
N GLU A 231 -16.88 47.88 27.65
CA GLU A 231 -15.72 48.78 27.69
C GLU A 231 -14.93 48.81 26.37
N LEU A 232 -14.86 47.69 25.64
CA LEU A 232 -14.05 47.60 24.42
C LEU A 232 -14.83 47.90 23.14
N GLU A 233 -16.04 47.37 22.95
CA GLU A 233 -16.85 47.65 21.74
C GLU A 233 -17.61 48.98 21.89
N GLU A 234 -18.36 49.18 22.99
CA GLU A 234 -19.25 50.36 23.09
C GLU A 234 -18.51 51.65 23.42
N ARG A 235 -17.56 51.63 24.37
CA ARG A 235 -16.83 52.83 24.79
C ARG A 235 -15.59 53.14 23.97
N GLN A 236 -14.91 52.11 23.46
CA GLN A 236 -13.64 52.26 22.76
C GLN A 236 -13.72 51.97 21.25
N GLY A 237 -14.84 51.40 20.77
CA GLY A 237 -15.09 51.22 19.34
C GLY A 237 -14.31 50.09 18.67
N TRP A 238 -13.73 49.15 19.43
CA TRP A 238 -13.03 47.98 18.88
C TRP A 238 -14.03 46.98 18.28
N LYS A 239 -13.64 46.27 17.22
CA LYS A 239 -14.41 45.16 16.65
C LYS A 239 -13.89 43.83 17.18
N LEU A 240 -14.68 43.15 18.01
CA LEU A 240 -14.28 41.86 18.59
C LEU A 240 -14.95 40.68 17.87
N CYS A 241 -14.23 39.57 17.78
CA CYS A 241 -14.77 38.28 17.33
C CYS A 241 -15.05 37.38 18.54
N LEU A 242 -16.29 36.91 18.67
CA LEU A 242 -16.76 36.08 19.77
C LEU A 242 -17.29 34.75 19.27
N HIS A 243 -16.98 33.66 19.99
CA HIS A 243 -17.35 32.32 19.55
C HIS A 243 -18.87 32.05 19.55
N HIS A 244 -19.66 32.68 20.41
CA HIS A 244 -21.13 32.51 20.41
C HIS A 244 -21.85 33.38 19.37
N ARG A 245 -21.21 34.46 18.88
CA ARG A 245 -21.82 35.44 17.97
C ARG A 245 -21.41 35.21 16.52
N ASP A 246 -20.12 35.02 16.30
CA ASP A 246 -19.50 35.16 14.98
C ASP A 246 -19.13 33.80 14.34
N PHE A 247 -19.28 32.69 15.07
CA PHE A 247 -18.98 31.36 14.53
C PHE A 247 -20.05 30.89 13.56
N ILE A 248 -19.59 30.30 12.45
CA ILE A 248 -20.47 29.81 11.40
C ILE A 248 -20.93 28.39 11.78
N PRO A 249 -22.24 28.14 11.89
CA PRO A 249 -22.76 26.79 12.11
C PRO A 249 -22.39 25.85 10.96
N GLY A 250 -22.08 24.59 11.28
CA GLY A 250 -21.72 23.56 10.29
C GLY A 250 -20.23 23.42 10.00
N LYS A 251 -19.37 24.34 10.49
CA LYS A 251 -17.92 24.15 10.54
C LYS A 251 -17.48 23.46 11.83
N SER A 252 -16.33 22.76 11.77
CA SER A 252 -15.71 22.25 12.99
C SER A 252 -15.33 23.43 13.90
N ILE A 253 -15.47 23.22 15.21
CA ILE A 253 -15.14 24.23 16.22
C ILE A 253 -13.68 24.70 16.08
N PHE A 254 -12.78 23.77 15.75
CA PHE A 254 -11.36 24.06 15.53
C PHE A 254 -11.14 24.98 14.32
N GLU A 255 -11.85 24.74 13.21
CA GLU A 255 -11.79 25.62 12.05
C GLU A 255 -12.32 27.01 12.36
N ASN A 256 -13.43 27.11 13.11
CA ASN A 256 -13.99 28.41 13.51
C ASN A 256 -13.01 29.21 14.40
N ILE A 257 -12.32 28.57 15.35
CA ILE A 257 -11.27 29.26 16.13
C ILE A 257 -10.12 29.69 15.22
N THR A 258 -9.66 28.79 14.36
CA THR A 258 -8.52 29.07 13.49
C THR A 258 -8.84 30.25 12.57
N ASP A 259 -10.02 30.25 11.96
CA ASP A 259 -10.54 31.35 11.16
C ASP A 259 -10.64 32.65 11.98
N ALA A 260 -11.13 32.59 13.23
CA ALA A 260 -11.25 33.75 14.11
C ALA A 260 -9.89 34.35 14.51
N ILE A 261 -8.89 33.52 14.77
CA ILE A 261 -7.51 33.96 15.07
C ILE A 261 -6.91 34.65 13.84
N TYR A 262 -6.97 34.03 12.66
CA TYR A 262 -6.38 34.61 11.45
C TYR A 262 -7.13 35.85 10.94
N SER A 263 -8.44 35.95 11.20
CA SER A 263 -9.24 37.12 10.84
C SER A 263 -9.11 38.28 11.83
N SER A 264 -8.42 38.08 12.97
CA SER A 264 -8.22 39.08 14.02
C SER A 264 -6.76 39.55 14.10
N ARG A 265 -6.53 40.81 14.51
CA ARG A 265 -5.17 41.34 14.69
C ARG A 265 -4.51 40.86 15.98
N LYS A 266 -5.31 40.68 17.04
CA LYS A 266 -4.90 40.23 18.37
C LYS A 266 -5.79 39.07 18.82
N THR A 267 -5.31 38.26 19.74
CA THR A 267 -6.12 37.27 20.45
C THR A 267 -6.07 37.55 21.94
N LEU A 268 -7.24 37.75 22.52
CA LEU A 268 -7.47 38.06 23.92
C LEU A 268 -8.01 36.81 24.63
N CYS A 269 -7.21 36.20 25.51
CA CYS A 269 -7.64 35.02 26.25
C CYS A 269 -8.06 35.38 27.67
N VAL A 270 -9.32 35.10 28.00
CA VAL A 270 -9.89 35.27 29.33
C VAL A 270 -9.72 33.96 30.11
N ILE A 271 -8.76 33.96 31.03
CA ILE A 271 -8.31 32.78 31.78
C ILE A 271 -8.97 32.74 33.16
N SER A 272 -9.69 31.65 33.40
CA SER A 272 -10.24 31.23 34.70
C SER A 272 -9.90 29.75 34.97
N ARG A 273 -10.14 29.25 36.18
CA ARG A 273 -10.04 27.82 36.51
C ARG A 273 -10.98 26.99 35.66
N ARG A 274 -12.17 27.52 35.34
CA ARG A 274 -13.15 26.85 34.47
C ARG A 274 -12.66 26.80 33.02
N TYR A 275 -12.05 27.88 32.54
CA TYR A 275 -11.36 27.89 31.25
C TYR A 275 -10.31 26.77 31.15
N LEU A 276 -9.48 26.62 32.19
CA LEU A 276 -8.47 25.55 32.28
C LEU A 276 -9.02 24.13 32.48
N GLN A 277 -10.30 23.95 32.82
CA GLN A 277 -10.90 22.63 33.03
C GLN A 277 -11.77 22.16 31.85
N SER A 278 -12.16 23.07 30.96
CA SER A 278 -13.05 22.77 29.84
C SER A 278 -12.39 21.95 28.72
N GLU A 279 -13.18 21.35 27.81
CA GLU A 279 -12.65 20.58 26.66
C GLU A 279 -11.77 21.41 25.71
N TRP A 280 -11.91 22.75 25.75
CA TRP A 280 -10.98 23.71 25.15
C TRP A 280 -9.56 23.60 25.70
N CYS A 281 -9.42 22.97 26.87
CA CYS A 281 -8.18 22.66 27.55
C CYS A 281 -7.64 21.26 27.24
N SER A 282 -8.19 20.55 26.26
CA SER A 282 -7.58 19.30 25.79
C SER A 282 -6.19 19.57 25.22
N ARG A 283 -5.22 18.76 25.62
CA ARG A 283 -3.79 18.97 25.32
C ARG A 283 -3.51 19.12 23.82
N GLU A 284 -4.27 18.43 22.97
CA GLU A 284 -4.08 18.40 21.52
C GLU A 284 -4.60 19.67 20.83
N ILE A 285 -5.82 20.11 21.16
CA ILE A 285 -6.42 21.35 20.63
C ILE A 285 -5.63 22.56 21.14
N GLN A 286 -5.25 22.55 22.41
CA GLN A 286 -4.36 23.57 22.97
C GLN A 286 -3.01 23.63 22.27
N LEU A 287 -2.37 22.50 21.99
CA LEU A 287 -1.06 22.49 21.32
C LEU A 287 -1.13 23.11 19.93
N ALA A 288 -2.20 22.87 19.18
CA ALA A 288 -2.41 23.44 17.85
C ALA A 288 -2.69 24.94 17.91
N SER A 289 -3.61 25.39 18.76
CA SER A 289 -3.90 26.83 18.96
C SER A 289 -2.72 27.57 19.57
N PHE A 290 -2.00 27.01 20.55
CA PHE A 290 -0.81 27.61 21.14
C PHE A 290 0.38 27.67 20.19
N ARG A 291 0.50 26.78 19.19
CA ARG A 291 1.53 26.91 18.15
C ARG A 291 1.26 28.12 17.25
N LEU A 292 0.00 28.34 16.86
CA LEU A 292 -0.43 29.56 16.16
C LEU A 292 -0.10 30.82 17.00
N PHE A 293 -0.25 30.75 18.33
CA PHE A 293 0.12 31.86 19.22
C PHE A 293 1.65 32.01 19.47
N ASP A 294 2.44 30.93 19.43
CA ASP A 294 3.89 30.93 19.71
C ASP A 294 4.71 31.49 18.53
N GLU A 295 4.23 31.35 17.30
CA GLU A 295 4.81 32.01 16.13
C GLU A 295 4.46 33.52 16.08
N HIS A 296 3.37 33.93 16.75
CA HIS A 296 2.88 35.30 16.81
C HIS A 296 2.85 35.85 18.25
N LYS A 297 4.00 35.86 18.93
CA LYS A 297 4.11 36.23 20.36
C LYS A 297 3.54 37.61 20.71
N ASP A 298 3.58 38.57 19.78
CA ASP A 298 3.06 39.92 19.98
C ASP A 298 1.54 40.02 19.80
N VAL A 299 0.88 38.93 19.38
CA VAL A 299 -0.56 38.89 19.07
C VAL A 299 -1.40 38.43 20.27
N LEU A 300 -0.80 37.78 21.27
CA LEU A 300 -1.51 37.18 22.40
C LEU A 300 -1.58 38.11 23.63
N ILE A 301 -2.79 38.35 24.13
CA ILE A 301 -3.04 39.12 25.35
C ILE A 301 -3.77 38.22 26.36
N LEU A 302 -3.17 38.02 27.54
CA LEU A 302 -3.73 37.16 28.58
C LEU A 302 -4.41 37.98 29.68
N LEU A 303 -5.70 37.73 29.91
CA LEU A 303 -6.51 38.31 30.98
C LEU A 303 -6.83 37.26 32.04
N PHE A 304 -6.38 37.43 33.27
CA PHE A 304 -6.72 36.53 34.38
C PHE A 304 -7.90 37.10 35.17
N LEU A 305 -9.04 36.39 35.16
CA LEU A 305 -10.22 36.76 35.95
C LEU A 305 -10.05 36.50 37.44
N GLU A 306 -9.22 35.51 37.77
CA GLU A 306 -8.98 35.05 39.13
C GLU A 306 -7.51 34.67 39.32
N GLU A 307 -7.06 34.65 40.57
CA GLU A 307 -5.71 34.21 40.90
C GLU A 307 -5.64 32.68 40.87
N ILE A 308 -4.85 32.16 39.92
CA ILE A 308 -4.67 30.72 39.70
C ILE A 308 -3.31 30.29 40.27
N SER A 309 -3.33 29.35 41.21
CA SER A 309 -2.10 28.82 41.80
C SER A 309 -1.23 28.08 40.77
N SER A 310 0.09 28.18 40.94
CA SER A 310 1.11 27.56 40.09
C SER A 310 0.94 26.05 39.91
N ASN A 311 0.33 25.39 40.89
CA ASN A 311 0.13 23.93 40.93
C ASN A 311 -0.93 23.50 39.92
N GLN A 312 -1.99 24.29 39.75
CA GLN A 312 -3.06 24.02 38.77
C GLN A 312 -2.59 24.27 37.32
N LEU A 313 -1.56 25.09 37.13
CA LEU A 313 -0.92 25.36 35.84
C LEU A 313 0.16 24.32 35.47
N SER A 314 0.49 23.38 36.35
CA SER A 314 1.56 22.40 36.16
C SER A 314 1.37 21.43 34.98
N PRO A 315 0.14 20.98 34.64
CA PRO A 315 -0.07 20.17 33.43
C PRO A 315 0.14 20.95 32.12
N PHE A 316 0.11 22.28 32.19
CA PHE A 316 0.12 23.18 31.04
C PHE A 316 1.48 23.90 30.93
N TYR A 317 2.51 23.17 30.51
CA TYR A 317 3.90 23.66 30.54
C TYR A 317 4.12 25.00 29.81
N ARG A 318 3.42 25.23 28.68
CA ARG A 318 3.49 26.49 27.91
C ARG A 318 2.81 27.65 28.63
N MET A 319 1.63 27.42 29.19
CA MET A 319 0.91 28.43 29.99
C MET A 319 1.73 28.82 31.22
N ARG A 320 2.38 27.85 31.88
CA ARG A 320 3.31 28.11 32.98
C ARG A 320 4.49 28.99 32.54
N LYS A 321 5.00 28.84 31.30
CA LYS A 321 6.06 29.69 30.75
C LYS A 321 5.59 31.14 30.58
N LEU A 322 4.38 31.36 30.04
CA LEU A 322 3.78 32.68 29.84
C LEU A 322 3.37 33.37 31.15
N VAL A 323 2.90 32.61 32.14
CA VAL A 323 2.63 33.14 33.48
C VAL A 323 3.93 33.52 34.19
N LYS A 324 5.00 32.74 34.01
CA LYS A 324 6.33 33.05 34.56
C LYS A 324 6.94 34.32 33.95
N SER A 325 6.67 34.63 32.69
CA SER A 325 7.12 35.89 32.07
C SER A 325 6.33 37.11 32.54
N ARG A 326 5.29 36.96 33.38
CA ARG A 326 4.44 38.05 33.92
C ARG A 326 3.80 38.94 32.86
N THR A 327 3.59 38.42 31.65
CA THR A 327 2.99 39.12 30.52
C THR A 327 1.47 38.99 30.50
N TYR A 328 0.82 39.08 31.66
CA TYR A 328 -0.64 38.93 31.82
C TYR A 328 -1.24 40.09 32.61
N LEU A 329 -2.52 40.38 32.35
CA LEU A 329 -3.30 41.41 33.03
C LEU A 329 -4.25 40.73 34.02
N SER A 330 -4.16 41.10 35.29
CA SER A 330 -5.01 40.53 36.35
C SER A 330 -6.20 41.43 36.66
N TRP A 331 -7.40 40.87 36.57
CA TRP A 331 -8.65 41.55 36.91
C TRP A 331 -8.85 41.70 38.42
N THR A 332 -8.47 40.69 39.22
CA THR A 332 -8.66 40.72 40.69
C THR A 332 -7.91 41.87 41.35
N GLN A 333 -6.70 42.15 40.88
CA GLN A 333 -5.86 43.23 41.38
C GLN A 333 -6.33 44.59 40.88
N ALA A 334 -6.95 44.64 39.71
CA ALA A 334 -7.40 45.88 39.09
C ALA A 334 -8.85 46.27 39.42
N ARG A 335 -9.58 45.44 40.16
CA ARG A 335 -10.96 45.72 40.61
C ARG A 335 -11.09 47.03 41.39
N ARG A 336 -10.01 47.51 42.02
CA ARG A 336 -9.93 48.81 42.72
C ARG A 336 -9.70 50.00 41.78
N HIS A 337 -9.10 49.79 40.61
CA HIS A 337 -8.79 50.81 39.61
C HIS A 337 -9.12 50.31 38.20
N LYS A 338 -10.42 50.16 37.91
CA LYS A 338 -10.91 49.63 36.62
C LYS A 338 -10.37 50.40 35.40
N GLY A 339 -10.26 51.73 35.48
CA GLY A 339 -9.75 52.55 34.37
C GLY A 339 -8.33 52.19 33.94
N LEU A 340 -7.44 51.95 34.91
CA LEU A 340 -6.04 51.59 34.62
C LEU A 340 -5.94 50.20 33.96
N PHE A 341 -6.84 49.28 34.31
CA PHE A 341 -6.91 47.97 33.66
C PHE A 341 -7.24 48.12 32.18
N TRP A 342 -8.32 48.83 31.87
CA TRP A 342 -8.80 48.99 30.50
C TRP A 342 -7.84 49.80 29.64
N GLU A 343 -7.12 50.76 30.21
CA GLU A 343 -6.05 51.47 29.50
C GLU A 343 -4.88 50.54 29.16
N LYS A 344 -4.49 49.63 30.06
CA LYS A 344 -3.47 48.60 29.78
C LYS A 344 -3.93 47.62 28.70
N VAL A 345 -5.21 47.21 28.72
CA VAL A 345 -5.80 46.35 27.68
C VAL A 345 -5.78 47.09 26.33
N ARG A 346 -6.18 48.36 26.31
CA ARG A 346 -6.15 49.19 25.10
C ARG A 346 -4.74 49.29 24.52
N ARG A 347 -3.74 49.64 25.34
CA ARG A 347 -2.34 49.70 24.88
C ARG A 347 -1.85 48.36 24.32
N ALA A 348 -2.23 47.24 24.95
CA ALA A 348 -1.86 45.90 24.47
C ALA A 348 -2.52 45.56 23.12
N LEU A 349 -3.74 46.06 22.87
CA LEU A 349 -4.44 45.96 21.58
C LEU A 349 -3.82 46.86 20.51
N GLU A 350 -3.41 48.08 20.89
CA GLU A 350 -2.80 49.09 20.00
C GLU A 350 -1.37 48.76 19.57
N CYS A 351 -0.58 48.06 20.40
CA CYS A 351 0.78 47.67 20.05
C CYS A 351 0.80 46.72 18.84
N GLY A 352 0.89 47.26 17.62
CA GLY A 352 1.07 46.52 16.37
C GLY A 352 2.53 46.19 16.09
N HIS A 353 2.74 45.22 15.20
CA HIS A 353 4.04 44.70 14.75
C HIS A 353 4.85 45.81 14.04
N GLU A 354 5.67 46.59 14.75
CA GLU A 354 6.74 47.36 14.12
C GLU A 354 7.90 46.42 13.78
N PRO A 355 8.28 46.28 12.50
CA PRO A 355 9.48 45.55 12.13
C PRO A 355 10.68 46.44 12.46
N GLY A 356 11.20 46.25 13.67
CA GLY A 356 12.51 46.74 14.09
C GLY A 356 12.53 48.20 14.53
N ASP A 357 12.36 48.43 15.83
CA ASP A 357 13.23 49.39 16.49
C ASP A 357 13.64 48.91 17.88
N ASN A 358 14.96 48.77 18.05
CA ASN A 358 15.60 48.43 19.30
C ASN A 358 15.60 49.67 20.20
N HIS A 359 14.47 49.96 20.84
CA HIS A 359 14.47 50.88 21.96
C HIS A 359 13.61 50.36 23.10
N ASN A 360 14.28 49.71 24.06
CA ASN A 360 13.82 49.62 25.45
C ASN A 360 13.55 51.03 25.98
N PRO A 361 12.33 51.37 26.43
CA PRO A 361 12.10 52.59 27.16
C PRO A 361 11.44 52.27 28.50
N LEU A 362 12.02 51.38 29.32
CA LEU A 362 11.58 51.17 30.70
C LEU A 362 12.73 50.71 31.62
N THR A 363 13.81 51.49 31.62
CA THR A 363 14.64 51.74 32.81
C THR A 363 14.97 53.22 32.85
N ALA A 364 14.03 54.02 33.35
CA ALA A 364 14.31 55.38 33.79
C ALA A 364 13.39 55.70 34.98
N ASN A 365 14.04 55.79 36.15
CA ASN A 365 13.71 56.59 37.32
C ASN A 365 12.47 56.19 38.15
N ALA A 366 12.70 55.38 39.19
CA ALA A 366 12.71 55.81 40.59
C ALA A 366 13.16 54.66 41.50
#